data_AF-A0A8W8HWD4-F1
#
_entry.id   AF-A0A8W8HWD4-F1
#
_cell.length_a   1.000
_cell.length_b   1.000
_cell.length_c   1.000
_cell.angle_alpha   90.00
_cell.angle_beta   90.00
_cell.angle_gamma   90.00
#
_symmetry.space_group_name_H-M   'P 1'
#
loop_
_entity.id
_entity.type
_entity.pdbx_description
1 polymer ?
#
loop_
_entity_poly.entity_id
_entity_poly.type
_entity_poly.pdbx_seq_one_letter_code
_entity_poly.pdbx_strand_id
1 'polypeptide(L)'
;RFFETEPSVKKVFPKIVKINDSNELELDMDMEVLSRHASNVMHSLGAAVESLDHSEFFNGIVENIGRSHGQRKIKPKMLELLWPSLNYGLKQVLRDTYTKEVAAAWKKVYFYLCKHMRQGIQEYHAQDKQAIK
;
A
#
# COMPACT_ATOMS: atom_id res chain seq x y z
N ARG A 1 9.44 -4.47 -9.22
CA ARG A 1 10.05 -3.22 -8.72
C ARG A 1 9.99 -3.04 -7.19
N PHE A 2 8.82 -2.90 -6.55
CA PHE A 2 8.78 -2.58 -5.10
C PHE A 2 9.55 -3.58 -4.23
N PHE A 3 9.35 -4.88 -4.42
CA PHE A 3 10.10 -5.91 -3.70
C PHE A 3 11.58 -6.04 -4.11
N GLU A 4 11.99 -5.48 -5.25
CA GLU A 4 13.40 -5.39 -5.64
C GLU A 4 14.07 -4.20 -4.93
N THR A 5 13.40 -3.05 -4.87
CA THR A 5 13.94 -1.82 -4.27
C THR A 5 13.84 -1.82 -2.75
N GLU A 6 12.87 -2.54 -2.18
CA GLU A 6 12.65 -2.65 -0.74
C GLU A 6 12.59 -4.12 -0.29
N PRO A 7 13.71 -4.88 -0.33
CA PRO A 7 13.71 -6.31 -0.03
C PRO A 7 13.22 -6.65 1.39
N SER A 8 13.44 -5.74 2.35
CA SER A 8 13.01 -5.90 3.74
C SER A 8 11.49 -6.04 3.88
N VAL A 9 10.73 -5.48 2.93
CA VAL A 9 9.27 -5.50 2.92
C VAL A 9 8.71 -6.88 2.55
N LYS A 10 9.48 -7.74 1.86
CA LYS A 10 9.03 -9.11 1.51
C LYS A 10 8.54 -9.90 2.72
N LYS A 11 9.16 -9.69 3.89
CA LYS A 11 8.84 -10.39 5.15
C LYS A 11 7.44 -10.11 5.68
N VAL A 12 6.81 -8.99 5.29
CA VAL A 12 5.46 -8.65 5.72
C VAL A 12 4.37 -9.12 4.73
N PHE A 13 4.76 -9.82 3.67
CA PHE A 13 3.86 -10.41 2.69
C PHE A 13 3.95 -11.95 2.63
N PRO A 14 3.67 -12.68 3.73
CA PRO A 14 3.82 -14.14 3.79
C PRO A 14 2.88 -14.91 2.85
N LYS A 15 1.82 -14.28 2.36
CA LYS A 15 0.93 -14.87 1.34
C LYS A 15 1.46 -14.72 -0.09
N ILE A 16 2.40 -13.80 -0.32
CA ILE A 16 2.99 -13.52 -1.64
C ILE A 16 4.38 -14.11 -1.72
N VAL A 17 5.22 -13.88 -0.71
CA VAL A 17 6.60 -14.35 -0.69
C VAL A 17 6.70 -15.55 0.24
N LYS A 18 7.09 -16.70 -0.33
CA LYS A 18 7.25 -17.97 0.37
C LYS A 18 8.66 -18.50 0.15
N ILE A 19 9.11 -19.39 1.02
CA ILE A 19 10.33 -20.16 0.77
C ILE A 19 10.04 -21.12 -0.38
N ASN A 20 10.99 -21.29 -1.29
CA ASN A 20 10.84 -22.21 -2.42
C ASN A 20 10.88 -23.67 -1.94
N ASP A 21 9.92 -24.47 -2.38
CA ASP A 21 9.75 -25.86 -1.94
C ASP A 21 10.87 -26.81 -2.44
N SER A 22 11.55 -26.43 -3.52
CA SER A 22 12.66 -27.19 -4.13
C SER A 22 14.05 -26.73 -3.66
N ASN A 23 14.17 -25.49 -3.17
CA ASN A 23 15.41 -24.91 -2.66
C ASN A 23 15.12 -23.90 -1.55
N GLU A 24 15.31 -24.30 -0.29
CA GLU A 24 14.97 -23.48 0.89
C GLU A 24 15.77 -22.15 0.99
N LEU A 25 16.82 -21.99 0.18
CA LEU A 25 17.62 -20.77 0.08
C LEU A 25 16.99 -19.72 -0.87
N GLU A 26 15.98 -20.10 -1.64
CA GLU A 26 15.29 -19.24 -2.61
C GLU A 26 13.88 -18.83 -2.13
N LEU A 27 13.37 -17.74 -2.71
CA LEU A 27 12.03 -17.22 -2.41
C LEU A 27 11.17 -17.28 -3.65
N ASP A 28 10.03 -17.95 -3.54
CA ASP A 28 8.98 -17.95 -4.55
C ASP A 28 8.01 -16.80 -4.32
N MET A 29 7.54 -16.22 -5.43
CA MET A 29 6.51 -15.20 -5.44
C MET A 29 5.23 -15.72 -6.08
N ASP A 30 4.15 -15.72 -5.30
CA ASP A 30 2.81 -15.96 -5.79
C ASP A 30 2.32 -14.76 -6.61
N MET A 31 2.53 -14.85 -7.92
CA MET A 31 2.23 -13.77 -8.86
C MET A 31 0.73 -13.45 -8.95
N GLU A 32 -0.15 -14.42 -8.69
CA GLU A 32 -1.59 -14.21 -8.69
C GLU A 32 -2.00 -13.36 -7.48
N VAL A 33 -1.54 -13.73 -6.29
CA VAL A 33 -1.82 -12.98 -5.06
C VAL A 33 -1.19 -11.58 -5.14
N LEU A 34 0.01 -11.47 -5.70
CA LEU A 34 0.68 -10.18 -5.93
C LEU A 34 -0.12 -9.29 -6.87
N SER A 35 -0.53 -9.83 -8.02
CA SER A 35 -1.32 -9.09 -9.01
C SER A 35 -2.62 -8.56 -8.40
N ARG A 36 -3.35 -9.41 -7.67
CA ARG A 36 -4.58 -9.01 -6.96
C ARG A 36 -4.34 -7.90 -5.95
N HIS A 37 -3.25 -7.98 -5.17
CA HIS A 37 -2.91 -6.91 -4.23
C HIS A 37 -2.58 -5.60 -4.95
N ALA A 38 -1.80 -5.67 -6.03
CA ALA A 38 -1.46 -4.51 -6.86
C ALA A 38 -2.69 -3.87 -7.49
N SER A 39 -3.62 -4.66 -8.04
CA SER A 39 -4.90 -4.18 -8.57
C SER A 39 -5.72 -3.46 -7.51
N ASN A 40 -5.82 -4.01 -6.30
CA ASN A 40 -6.54 -3.36 -5.21
C ASN A 40 -5.93 -2.01 -4.82
N VAL A 41 -4.60 -1.90 -4.79
CA VAL A 41 -3.92 -0.60 -4.57
C VAL A 41 -4.30 0.41 -5.65
N MET A 42 -4.30 -0.01 -6.92
CA MET A 42 -4.66 0.88 -8.02
C MET A 42 -6.15 1.26 -8.01
N HIS A 43 -7.05 0.35 -7.65
CA HIS A 43 -8.48 0.66 -7.47
C HIS A 43 -8.69 1.68 -6.34
N SER A 44 -8.00 1.53 -5.21
CA SER A 44 -8.08 2.51 -4.12
C SER A 44 -7.56 3.90 -4.55
N LEU A 45 -6.52 3.96 -5.39
CA LEU A 45 -6.05 5.21 -5.97
C LEU A 45 -7.08 5.84 -6.92
N GLY A 46 -7.72 5.04 -7.77
CA GLY A 46 -8.79 5.51 -8.66
C GLY A 46 -9.99 6.05 -7.89
N ALA A 47 -10.48 5.29 -6.91
CA ALA A 47 -11.59 5.70 -6.05
C ALA A 47 -11.27 6.99 -5.26
N ALA A 48 -10.01 7.20 -4.87
CA ALA A 48 -9.58 8.45 -4.22
C ALA A 48 -9.71 9.67 -5.14
N VAL A 49 -9.42 9.49 -6.43
CA VAL A 49 -9.58 10.54 -7.44
C VAL A 49 -11.06 10.80 -7.73
N GLU A 50 -11.89 9.76 -7.80
CA GLU A 50 -13.34 9.86 -8.00
C GLU A 50 -14.06 10.51 -6.81
N SER A 51 -13.51 10.37 -5.59
CA SER A 51 -14.12 10.85 -4.35
C SER A 51 -13.57 12.20 -3.87
N LEU A 52 -12.84 12.94 -4.70
CA LEU A 52 -12.17 14.19 -4.29
C LEU A 52 -13.15 15.24 -3.71
N ASP A 53 -14.35 15.34 -4.27
CA ASP A 53 -15.36 16.31 -3.85
C ASP A 53 -16.20 15.83 -2.64
N HIS A 54 -16.21 14.51 -2.36
CA HIS A 54 -17.05 13.88 -1.33
C HIS A 54 -16.29 12.81 -0.54
N SER A 55 -15.21 13.23 0.12
CA SER A 55 -14.21 12.32 0.68
C SER A 55 -14.58 11.61 1.99
N GLU A 56 -15.59 12.05 2.74
CA GLU A 56 -15.85 11.54 4.10
C GLU A 56 -16.12 10.03 4.16
N PHE A 57 -17.00 9.54 3.29
CA PHE A 57 -17.31 8.11 3.21
C PHE A 57 -16.09 7.30 2.77
N PHE A 58 -15.37 7.81 1.77
CA PHE A 58 -14.17 7.17 1.25
C PHE A 58 -13.06 7.08 2.31
N ASN A 59 -12.91 8.09 3.16
CA ASN A 59 -11.93 8.10 4.26
C ASN A 59 -12.17 6.95 5.25
N GLY A 60 -13.43 6.69 5.61
CA GLY A 60 -13.79 5.56 6.47
C GLY A 60 -13.44 4.20 5.84
N ILE A 61 -13.55 4.08 4.51
CA ILE A 61 -13.11 2.88 3.78
C ILE A 61 -11.59 2.74 3.85
N VAL A 62 -10.84 3.82 3.62
CA VAL A 62 -9.38 3.79 3.67
C VAL A 62 -8.87 3.49 5.08
N GLU A 63 -9.53 4.01 6.12
CA GLU A 63 -9.24 3.69 7.52
C GLU A 63 -9.50 2.21 7.83
N ASN A 64 -10.57 1.62 7.31
CA ASN A 64 -10.81 0.17 7.39
C ASN A 64 -9.69 -0.66 6.73
N ILE A 65 -9.23 -0.25 5.55
CA ILE A 65 -8.08 -0.89 4.89
C ILE A 65 -6.83 -0.74 5.78
N GLY A 66 -6.66 0.41 6.43
CA GLY A 66 -5.62 0.69 7.42
C GLY A 66 -5.66 -0.29 8.60
N ARG A 67 -6.83 -0.48 9.22
CA ARG A 67 -7.01 -1.47 10.30
C ARG A 67 -6.58 -2.87 9.88
N SER A 68 -6.93 -3.28 8.65
CA SER A 68 -6.49 -4.56 8.08
C SER A 68 -4.96 -4.65 7.95
N HIS A 69 -4.29 -3.55 7.61
CA HIS A 69 -2.81 -3.50 7.60
C HIS A 69 -2.23 -3.55 9.01
N GLY A 70 -2.91 -2.94 10.00
CA GLY A 70 -2.56 -3.01 11.41
C GLY A 70 -2.53 -4.45 11.93
N GLN A 71 -3.54 -5.26 11.58
CA GLN A 71 -3.62 -6.70 11.89
C GLN A 71 -2.43 -7.49 11.35
N ARG A 72 -1.89 -7.07 10.20
CA ARG A 72 -0.70 -7.66 9.57
C ARG A 72 0.61 -7.10 10.12
N LYS A 73 0.55 -6.33 11.22
CA LYS A 73 1.70 -5.71 11.90
C LYS A 73 2.50 -4.76 11.00
N ILE A 74 1.86 -4.19 9.99
CA ILE A 74 2.46 -3.15 9.15
C ILE A 74 2.63 -1.89 9.98
N LYS A 75 3.84 -1.32 9.97
CA LYS A 75 4.09 -0.02 10.61
C LYS A 75 3.63 1.10 9.67
N PRO A 76 3.05 2.20 10.18
CA PRO A 76 2.57 3.28 9.31
C PRO A 76 3.62 3.86 8.35
N LYS A 77 4.88 3.95 8.79
CA LYS A 77 6.01 4.43 7.96
C LYS A 77 6.30 3.53 6.75
N MET A 78 5.89 2.26 6.79
CA MET A 78 6.12 1.32 5.69
C MET A 78 5.21 1.59 4.49
N LEU A 79 4.08 2.28 4.70
CA LEU A 79 3.18 2.67 3.60
C LEU A 79 3.97 3.49 2.58
N GLU A 80 4.66 4.54 3.06
CA GLU A 80 5.38 5.51 2.23
C GLU A 80 6.51 4.90 1.37
N LEU A 81 7.01 3.71 1.75
CA LEU A 81 8.03 2.98 0.98
C LEU A 81 7.55 2.56 -0.41
N LEU A 82 6.24 2.46 -0.64
CA LEU A 82 5.70 2.10 -1.95
C LEU A 82 5.76 3.28 -2.94
N TRP A 83 5.79 4.53 -2.47
CA TRP A 83 5.74 5.72 -3.32
C TRP A 83 6.81 5.72 -4.44
N PRO A 84 8.10 5.48 -4.19
CA PRO A 84 9.12 5.51 -5.24
C PRO A 84 8.83 4.52 -6.39
N SER A 85 8.32 3.33 -6.06
CA SER A 85 7.96 2.31 -7.05
C SER A 85 6.68 2.66 -7.80
N LEU A 86 5.66 3.18 -7.11
CA LEU A 86 4.44 3.67 -7.75
C LEU A 86 4.73 4.84 -8.68
N ASN A 87 5.50 5.83 -8.21
CA ASN A 87 5.93 6.99 -8.97
C ASN A 87 6.71 6.60 -10.23
N TYR A 88 7.59 5.61 -10.12
CA TYR A 88 8.26 5.04 -11.29
C TYR A 88 7.25 4.45 -12.28
N GLY A 89 6.31 3.63 -11.82
CA GLY A 89 5.27 3.01 -12.67
C GLY A 89 4.41 4.05 -13.37
N LEU A 90 3.94 5.07 -12.65
CA LEU A 90 3.18 6.19 -13.20
C LEU A 90 3.97 6.91 -14.30
N LYS A 91 5.26 7.19 -14.08
CA LYS A 91 6.12 7.81 -15.10
C LYS A 91 6.23 6.96 -16.37
N GLN A 92 6.34 5.64 -16.24
CA GLN A 92 6.43 4.73 -17.40
C GLN A 92 5.14 4.66 -18.21
N VAL A 93 3.98 4.69 -17.53
CA VAL A 93 2.66 4.57 -18.17
C VAL A 93 2.22 5.90 -18.78
N LEU A 94 2.37 7.01 -18.04
CA LEU A 94 1.90 8.33 -18.46
C LEU A 94 2.86 9.04 -19.42
N ARG A 95 4.16 8.67 -19.42
CA ARG A 95 5.19 9.16 -20.34
C ARG A 95 5.19 10.70 -20.45
N ASP A 96 4.89 11.24 -21.62
CA ASP A 96 4.94 12.68 -21.91
C ASP A 96 3.89 13.47 -21.13
N THR A 97 2.80 12.81 -20.68
CA THR A 97 1.79 13.45 -19.82
C THR A 97 2.22 13.49 -18.34
N TYR A 98 3.34 12.85 -17.97
CA TYR A 98 3.86 12.87 -16.60
C TYR A 98 4.68 14.13 -16.29
N THR A 99 3.99 15.27 -16.26
CA THR A 99 4.60 16.56 -15.92
C THR A 99 4.92 16.66 -14.42
N LYS A 100 5.63 17.73 -14.01
CA LYS A 100 5.93 17.99 -12.59
C LYS A 100 4.65 18.17 -11.78
N GLU A 101 3.66 18.82 -12.36
CA GLU A 101 2.35 19.08 -11.77
C GLU A 101 1.57 17.78 -11.60
N VAL A 102 1.56 16.91 -12.61
CA VAL A 102 0.93 15.58 -12.55
C VAL A 102 1.61 14.70 -11.50
N ALA A 103 2.93 14.69 -11.45
CA ALA A 103 3.68 13.96 -10.42
C ALA A 103 3.34 14.46 -9.00
N ALA A 104 3.26 15.78 -8.81
CA ALA A 104 2.89 16.39 -7.54
C ALA A 104 1.45 16.08 -7.14
N ALA A 105 0.51 16.06 -8.10
CA ALA A 105 -0.88 15.70 -7.86
C ALA A 105 -1.03 14.24 -7.41
N TRP A 106 -0.43 13.29 -8.14
CA TRP A 106 -0.42 11.88 -7.74
C TRP A 106 0.23 11.66 -6.37
N LYS A 107 1.30 12.41 -6.06
CA LYS A 107 1.93 12.37 -4.75
C LYS A 107 0.94 12.80 -3.67
N LYS A 108 0.22 13.90 -3.87
CA LYS A 108 -0.79 14.37 -2.90
C LYS A 108 -1.88 13.33 -2.67
N VAL A 109 -2.43 12.74 -3.73
CA VAL A 109 -3.45 11.67 -3.64
C VAL A 109 -2.92 10.47 -2.85
N TYR A 110 -1.71 10.00 -3.18
CA TYR A 110 -1.12 8.85 -2.50
C TYR A 110 -0.85 9.12 -1.01
N PHE A 111 -0.31 10.28 -0.66
CA PHE A 111 -0.01 10.61 0.74
C PHE A 111 -1.28 10.95 1.53
N TYR A 112 -2.34 11.42 0.86
CA TYR A 112 -3.68 11.53 1.45
C TYR A 112 -4.19 10.15 1.88
N LEU A 113 -4.11 9.14 1.00
CA LEU A 113 -4.44 7.76 1.36
C LEU A 113 -3.59 7.24 2.53
N CYS A 114 -2.27 7.48 2.49
CA CYS A 114 -1.37 7.08 3.56
C CYS A 114 -1.76 7.68 4.93
N LYS A 115 -2.30 8.91 4.95
CA LYS A 115 -2.77 9.57 6.18
C LYS A 115 -3.93 8.79 6.82
N HIS A 116 -4.97 8.46 6.05
CA HIS A 116 -6.13 7.71 6.55
C HIS A 116 -5.79 6.25 6.87
N MET A 117 -4.95 5.62 6.05
CA MET A 117 -4.38 4.31 6.35
C MET A 117 -3.64 4.28 7.69
N ARG A 118 -2.80 5.30 7.94
CA ARG A 118 -2.05 5.44 9.20
C ARG A 118 -2.99 5.55 10.39
N GLN A 119 -4.07 6.33 10.26
CA GLN A 119 -5.07 6.46 11.31
C GLN A 119 -5.70 5.10 11.64
N GLY A 120 -6.17 4.36 10.63
CA GLY A 120 -6.72 3.01 10.84
C GLY A 120 -5.73 2.02 11.47
N ILE A 121 -4.45 2.05 11.06
CA ILE A 121 -3.40 1.22 11.69
C ILE A 121 -3.23 1.56 13.17
N GLN A 122 -3.16 2.86 13.49
CA GLN A 122 -2.95 3.35 14.86
C GLN A 122 -4.14 3.03 15.77
N GLU A 123 -5.36 3.20 15.28
CA GLU A 123 -6.59 2.83 15.98
C GLU A 123 -6.60 1.35 16.35
N TYR A 124 -6.27 0.48 15.39
CA TYR A 124 -6.18 -0.95 15.65
C TYR A 124 -5.14 -1.27 16.73
N HIS A 125 -3.94 -0.69 16.65
CA HIS A 125 -2.89 -0.92 17.66
C HIS A 125 -3.24 -0.36 19.04
N ALA A 126 -4.04 0.70 19.12
CA ALA A 126 -4.52 1.24 20.40
C ALA A 126 -5.56 0.30 21.04
N GLN A 127 -6.51 -0.21 20.25
CA GLN A 127 -7.54 -1.16 20.70
C GLN A 127 -6.93 -2.51 21.14
N ASP A 128 -6.00 -3.05 20.35
CA ASP A 128 -5.32 -4.31 20.63
C ASP A 128 -4.56 -4.27 21.97
N LYS A 129 -3.89 -3.14 22.26
CA LYS A 129 -3.22 -2.92 23.56
C LYS A 129 -4.17 -2.82 24.75
N GLN A 130 -5.40 -2.36 24.54
CA GLN A 130 -6.41 -2.28 25.60
C GLN A 130 -7.04 -3.64 25.89
N ALA A 131 -7.19 -4.50 24.87
CA ALA A 131 -7.77 -5.85 25.02
C ALA A 131 -6.84 -6.84 25.77
N ILE A 132 -5.54 -6.53 25.89
CA ILE A 132 -4.53 -7.37 26.56
C ILE A 132 -4.33 -6.94 28.03
N LYS A 133 -4.93 -5.83 28.47
CA LYS A 133 -4.92 -5.36 29.86
C LYS A 133 -6.15 -5.85 30.61
#